data_AF-A0A4R4TSN8-F1
#
_entry.id   AF-A0A4R4TSN8-F1
#
_cell.length_a   1.000
_cell.length_b   1.000
_cell.length_c   1.000
_cell.angle_alpha   90.00
_cell.angle_beta   90.00
_cell.angle_gamma   90.00
#
_symmetry.space_group_name_H-M   'P 1'
#
loop_
_entity.id
_entity.type
_entity.pdbx_description
1 polymer ?
#
loop_
_entity_poly.entity_id
_entity_poly.type
_entity_poly.pdbx_seq_one_letter_code
_entity_poly.pdbx_strand_id
1 'polypeptide(L)'
;MAELTFSRDEVETAAEVGPWRLQREFSSEIDPDDMGDTARVYQRAAGEAADTGELAERATEIAEDSGGADGATLVDGGQRDGRTAAELAGNGEDMDRVSRYLDRAMRAAEDTEVDVRSMIVDYLELRYAEHLASAEAEYQRRTNLSYFVGGERQTVEYTDEARPDEPAIAAEIRSRYLGFAAEDAQYAHFSMTSDIDEYRRLLTQYGQELDELGYDVTAGPLTLWTSPEMARYAAEGLRETLTLGGDPELVEFYTETLRAMADDVMANVATADPRSLSVSESRYLEEFFAALDPATLAALGNLPADGLSEEDATRLARGQSAVGDGVMMLLNTDINVPDPEAPHRNDALRAFTPYLAQLDGPLFENEPDSAEFREALTNYNGFGELLTHATVPADDGSSRRLAETALTVQERSSEQYRPDTFPWVFDSAPDDIVENTGSGGLLSGAGRNQDTANDLLSDSDFTDRLLGRQWGDSAGVADFVGRGTTHRPPELDNGVVYGPARDAVLAAADDHEDQVAGSGHQAEYGHVDHPELRDVLDGLRDR
;
A
#
# COMPACT_ATOMS: atom_id res chain seq x y z
N MET A 1 33.25 -27.10 -34.33
CA MET A 1 32.61 -25.89 -34.89
C MET A 1 32.75 -24.82 -33.85
N ALA A 2 33.13 -23.60 -34.23
CA ALA A 2 33.16 -22.47 -33.31
C ALA A 2 31.75 -22.20 -32.78
N GLU A 3 31.62 -22.05 -31.47
CA GLU A 3 30.35 -21.72 -30.82
C GLU A 3 30.09 -20.22 -30.96
N LEU A 4 29.35 -19.83 -32.01
CA LEU A 4 28.98 -18.44 -32.30
C LEU A 4 27.55 -18.10 -31.85
N THR A 5 26.79 -19.13 -31.50
CA THR A 5 25.41 -19.01 -31.03
C THR A 5 25.39 -18.61 -29.56
N PHE A 6 24.35 -17.91 -29.17
CA PHE A 6 24.00 -17.61 -27.78
C PHE A 6 22.50 -17.81 -27.61
N SER A 7 22.03 -18.18 -26.42
CA SER A 7 20.61 -18.39 -26.12
C SER A 7 19.89 -17.10 -25.70
N ARG A 8 18.56 -17.15 -25.61
CA ARG A 8 17.76 -16.06 -25.01
C ARG A 8 18.17 -15.79 -23.57
N ASP A 9 18.34 -16.84 -22.76
CA ASP A 9 18.79 -16.72 -21.37
C ASP A 9 20.15 -16.02 -21.25
N GLU A 10 21.06 -16.25 -22.20
CA GLU A 10 22.35 -15.57 -22.24
C GLU A 10 22.19 -14.09 -22.61
N VAL A 11 21.26 -13.76 -23.51
CA VAL A 11 20.90 -12.37 -23.82
C VAL A 11 20.29 -11.69 -22.60
N GLU A 12 19.32 -12.29 -21.92
CA GLU A 12 18.69 -11.74 -20.71
C GLU A 12 19.73 -11.56 -19.58
N THR A 13 20.62 -12.53 -19.40
CA THR A 13 21.72 -12.44 -18.43
C THR A 13 22.68 -11.29 -18.77
N ALA A 14 23.03 -11.11 -20.04
CA ALA A 14 23.90 -10.03 -20.49
C ALA A 14 23.21 -8.65 -20.46
N ALA A 15 21.89 -8.61 -20.64
CA ALA A 15 21.06 -7.42 -20.61
C ALA A 15 20.70 -6.98 -19.18
N GLU A 16 20.82 -7.88 -18.20
CA GLU A 16 20.35 -7.71 -16.83
C GLU A 16 18.83 -7.43 -16.72
N VAL A 17 18.08 -7.80 -17.77
CA VAL A 17 16.62 -7.68 -17.86
C VAL A 17 16.04 -8.90 -18.60
N GLY A 18 14.76 -9.19 -18.36
CA GLY A 18 14.10 -10.38 -18.92
C GLY A 18 12.89 -10.06 -19.79
N PRO A 19 13.05 -9.48 -21.00
CA PRO A 19 11.91 -9.11 -21.86
C PRO A 19 11.01 -10.30 -22.22
N TRP A 20 11.57 -11.49 -22.49
CA TRP A 20 10.73 -12.66 -22.79
C TRP A 20 10.01 -13.18 -21.56
N ARG A 21 10.60 -13.01 -20.37
CA ARG A 21 9.92 -13.31 -19.11
C ARG A 21 8.80 -12.32 -18.83
N LEU A 22 9.06 -11.02 -18.96
CA LEU A 22 8.09 -9.94 -18.77
C LEU A 22 6.86 -10.12 -19.66
N GLN A 23 7.07 -10.46 -20.95
CA GLN A 23 5.96 -10.76 -21.87
C GLN A 23 5.08 -11.91 -21.34
N ARG A 24 5.68 -13.02 -20.87
CA ARG A 24 4.92 -14.15 -20.34
C ARG A 24 4.19 -13.84 -19.04
N GLU A 25 4.83 -13.06 -18.17
CA GLU A 25 4.23 -12.62 -16.90
C GLU A 25 3.01 -11.74 -17.17
N PHE A 26 3.14 -10.73 -18.05
CA PHE A 26 2.01 -9.88 -18.43
C PHE A 26 0.88 -10.66 -19.12
N SER A 27 1.19 -11.55 -20.07
CA SER A 27 0.15 -12.40 -20.69
C SER A 27 -0.55 -13.33 -19.70
N SER A 28 0.03 -13.59 -18.52
CA SER A 28 -0.60 -14.37 -17.45
C SER A 28 -1.35 -13.52 -16.42
N GLU A 29 -1.05 -12.21 -16.37
CA GLU A 29 -1.73 -11.21 -15.53
C GLU A 29 -3.13 -10.91 -16.07
N ILE A 30 -3.31 -10.95 -17.39
CA ILE A 30 -4.57 -10.59 -18.05
C ILE A 30 -5.36 -11.81 -18.54
N ASP A 31 -6.70 -11.73 -18.44
CA ASP A 31 -7.64 -12.66 -19.09
C ASP A 31 -8.77 -11.88 -19.77
N PRO A 32 -8.56 -11.39 -21.00
CA PRO A 32 -9.57 -10.59 -21.71
C PRO A 32 -10.90 -11.32 -21.91
N ASP A 33 -10.88 -12.66 -22.03
CA ASP A 33 -12.10 -13.45 -22.18
C ASP A 33 -12.94 -13.41 -20.89
N ASP A 34 -12.31 -13.59 -19.72
CA ASP A 34 -12.98 -13.48 -18.42
C ASP A 34 -13.46 -12.05 -18.13
N MET A 35 -12.64 -11.04 -18.46
CA MET A 35 -13.02 -9.63 -18.38
C MET A 35 -14.28 -9.35 -19.22
N GLY A 36 -14.33 -9.87 -20.45
CA GLY A 36 -15.46 -9.75 -21.34
C GLY A 36 -16.70 -10.55 -20.91
N ASP A 37 -16.52 -11.72 -20.30
CA ASP A 37 -17.61 -12.50 -19.68
C ASP A 37 -18.21 -11.73 -18.50
N THR A 38 -17.39 -11.15 -17.63
CA THR A 38 -17.84 -10.36 -16.48
C THR A 38 -18.53 -9.07 -16.92
N ALA A 39 -17.98 -8.34 -17.90
CA ALA A 39 -18.64 -7.16 -18.47
C ALA A 39 -20.05 -7.50 -19.00
N ARG A 40 -20.21 -8.66 -19.65
CA ARG A 40 -21.50 -9.16 -20.13
C ARG A 40 -22.48 -9.51 -19.01
N VAL A 41 -22.00 -9.95 -17.84
CA VAL A 41 -22.85 -10.17 -16.66
C VAL A 41 -23.40 -8.84 -16.15
N TYR A 42 -22.56 -7.82 -15.98
CA TYR A 42 -23.00 -6.48 -15.56
C TYR A 42 -23.96 -5.84 -16.57
N GLN A 43 -23.68 -5.98 -17.87
CA GLN A 43 -24.57 -5.47 -18.92
C GLN A 43 -25.96 -6.13 -18.86
N ARG A 44 -26.02 -7.45 -18.59
CA ARG A 44 -27.29 -8.15 -18.42
C ARG A 44 -28.02 -7.69 -17.16
N ALA A 45 -27.30 -7.56 -16.05
CA ALA A 45 -27.86 -7.06 -14.79
C ALA A 45 -28.42 -5.64 -14.93
N ALA A 46 -27.72 -4.76 -15.65
CA ALA A 46 -28.19 -3.42 -15.98
C ALA A 46 -29.52 -3.45 -16.77
N GLY A 47 -29.61 -4.29 -17.79
CA GLY A 47 -30.85 -4.47 -18.55
C GLY A 47 -32.01 -5.01 -17.71
N GLU A 48 -31.74 -6.01 -16.85
CA GLU A 48 -32.75 -6.57 -15.94
C GLU A 48 -33.21 -5.55 -14.89
N ALA A 49 -32.30 -4.71 -14.38
CA ALA A 49 -32.60 -3.63 -13.45
C ALA A 49 -33.45 -2.53 -14.11
N ALA A 50 -33.12 -2.15 -15.35
CA ALA A 50 -33.91 -1.20 -16.13
C ALA A 50 -35.35 -1.70 -16.38
N ASP A 51 -35.49 -2.94 -16.86
CA ASP A 51 -36.80 -3.58 -17.06
C ASP A 51 -37.62 -3.65 -15.76
N THR A 52 -36.96 -3.92 -14.63
CA THR A 52 -37.59 -3.96 -13.30
C THR A 52 -38.02 -2.57 -12.85
N GLY A 53 -37.20 -1.54 -13.12
CA GLY A 53 -37.53 -0.13 -12.88
C GLY A 53 -38.79 0.29 -13.65
N GLU A 54 -38.86 0.01 -14.95
CA GLU A 54 -40.05 0.30 -15.77
C GLU A 54 -41.31 -0.42 -15.25
N LEU A 55 -41.16 -1.67 -14.81
CA LEU A 55 -42.26 -2.43 -14.21
C LEU A 55 -42.72 -1.80 -12.88
N ALA A 56 -41.77 -1.34 -12.06
CA ALA A 56 -42.06 -0.69 -10.79
C ALA A 56 -42.80 0.64 -10.99
N GLU A 57 -42.32 1.48 -11.91
CA GLU A 57 -43.00 2.73 -12.30
C GLU A 57 -44.42 2.44 -12.79
N ARG A 58 -44.60 1.43 -13.66
CA ARG A 58 -45.93 1.06 -14.14
C ARG A 58 -46.85 0.56 -13.02
N ALA A 59 -46.31 -0.17 -12.05
CA ALA A 59 -47.06 -0.63 -10.87
C ALA A 59 -47.41 0.55 -9.95
N THR A 60 -46.53 1.54 -9.82
CA THR A 60 -46.79 2.79 -9.09
C THR A 60 -47.90 3.58 -9.76
N GLU A 61 -47.87 3.80 -11.08
CA GLU A 61 -48.94 4.48 -11.82
C GLU A 61 -50.32 3.81 -11.58
N ILE A 62 -50.38 2.48 -11.67
CA ILE A 62 -51.62 1.72 -11.41
C ILE A 62 -52.08 1.89 -9.96
N ALA A 63 -51.15 1.93 -9.00
CA ALA A 63 -51.46 2.10 -7.59
C ALA A 63 -51.96 3.52 -7.28
N GLU A 64 -51.41 4.55 -7.91
CA GLU A 64 -51.89 5.93 -7.80
C GLU A 64 -53.28 6.09 -8.43
N ASP A 65 -53.50 5.52 -9.62
CA ASP A 65 -54.79 5.52 -10.31
C ASP A 65 -55.88 4.80 -9.50
N SER A 66 -55.52 3.68 -8.84
CA SER A 66 -56.47 2.84 -8.10
C SER A 66 -56.63 3.23 -6.64
N GLY A 67 -55.64 3.92 -6.06
CA GLY A 67 -55.53 4.24 -4.64
C GLY A 67 -56.14 5.58 -4.24
N GLY A 68 -56.85 6.24 -5.16
CA GLY A 68 -57.50 7.52 -4.91
C GLY A 68 -58.72 7.41 -3.98
N ALA A 69 -58.68 8.06 -2.82
CA ALA A 69 -59.88 8.34 -2.02
C ALA A 69 -60.25 9.82 -2.20
N ASP A 70 -61.49 10.09 -2.61
CA ASP A 70 -62.00 11.46 -2.87
C ASP A 70 -61.15 12.30 -3.84
N GLY A 71 -60.43 11.66 -4.76
CA GLY A 71 -59.58 12.32 -5.76
C GLY A 71 -58.17 12.66 -5.29
N ALA A 72 -57.76 12.25 -4.08
CA ALA A 72 -56.39 12.32 -3.60
C ALA A 72 -55.76 10.93 -3.58
N THR A 73 -54.56 10.79 -4.17
CA THR A 73 -53.77 9.55 -4.10
C THR A 73 -53.31 9.29 -2.67
N LEU A 74 -53.45 8.05 -2.20
CA LEU A 74 -52.91 7.59 -0.92
C LEU A 74 -51.45 7.09 -1.04
N VAL A 75 -50.91 7.03 -2.25
CA VAL A 75 -49.56 6.56 -2.56
C VAL A 75 -48.73 7.74 -3.04
N ASP A 76 -47.54 7.92 -2.46
CA ASP A 76 -46.51 8.83 -2.96
C ASP A 76 -45.67 8.10 -4.00
N GLY A 77 -46.06 8.19 -5.28
CA GLY A 77 -45.38 7.46 -6.35
C GLY A 77 -43.94 7.94 -6.56
N GLY A 78 -43.71 9.25 -6.50
CA GLY A 78 -42.36 9.80 -6.65
C GLY A 78 -41.38 9.29 -5.60
N GLN A 79 -41.79 9.21 -4.33
CA GLN A 79 -40.95 8.64 -3.28
C GLN A 79 -40.69 7.15 -3.50
N ARG A 80 -41.71 6.40 -3.93
CA ARG A 80 -41.61 4.97 -4.16
C ARG A 80 -40.71 4.63 -5.35
N ASP A 81 -40.87 5.34 -6.46
CA ASP A 81 -40.07 5.14 -7.67
C ASP A 81 -38.61 5.55 -7.41
N GLY A 82 -38.39 6.68 -6.74
CA GLY A 82 -37.04 7.11 -6.35
C GLY A 82 -36.34 6.10 -5.43
N ARG A 83 -37.06 5.52 -4.47
CA ARG A 83 -36.53 4.45 -3.61
C ARG A 83 -36.21 3.19 -4.41
N THR A 84 -37.12 2.78 -5.30
CA THR A 84 -36.92 1.59 -6.12
C THR A 84 -35.73 1.76 -7.06
N ALA A 85 -35.59 2.92 -7.70
CA ALA A 85 -34.45 3.25 -8.54
C ALA A 85 -33.14 3.22 -7.76
N ALA A 86 -33.10 3.76 -6.54
CA ALA A 86 -31.92 3.70 -5.68
C ALA A 86 -31.57 2.24 -5.28
N GLU A 87 -32.57 1.42 -4.94
CA GLU A 87 -32.38 -0.01 -4.63
C GLU A 87 -31.95 -0.82 -5.87
N LEU A 88 -32.21 -0.32 -7.09
CA LEU A 88 -31.81 -0.90 -8.37
C LEU A 88 -30.57 -0.21 -8.99
N ALA A 89 -29.76 0.49 -8.20
CA ALA A 89 -28.54 1.18 -8.65
C ALA A 89 -28.81 2.12 -9.85
N GLY A 90 -29.76 3.03 -9.65
CA GLY A 90 -30.21 3.98 -10.67
C GLY A 90 -30.96 3.30 -11.82
N ASN A 91 -31.81 2.31 -11.54
CA ASN A 91 -32.48 1.48 -12.57
C ASN A 91 -31.47 0.84 -13.55
N GLY A 92 -30.30 0.43 -13.06
CA GLY A 92 -29.24 -0.18 -13.86
C GLY A 92 -28.28 0.80 -14.55
N GLU A 93 -28.45 2.12 -14.41
CA GLU A 93 -27.53 3.12 -14.99
C GLU A 93 -26.10 2.96 -14.44
N ASP A 94 -25.97 2.67 -13.15
CA ASP A 94 -24.67 2.49 -12.51
C ASP A 94 -24.01 1.20 -13.00
N MET A 95 -24.77 0.10 -13.12
CA MET A 95 -24.27 -1.19 -13.64
C MET A 95 -23.84 -1.10 -15.11
N ASP A 96 -24.57 -0.34 -15.92
CA ASP A 96 -24.16 -0.04 -17.30
C ASP A 96 -22.82 0.71 -17.33
N ARG A 97 -22.61 1.65 -16.40
CA ARG A 97 -21.35 2.36 -16.27
C ARG A 97 -20.21 1.43 -15.88
N VAL A 98 -20.41 0.52 -14.93
CA VAL A 98 -19.43 -0.54 -14.58
C VAL A 98 -19.07 -1.36 -15.82
N SER A 99 -20.07 -1.82 -16.58
CA SER A 99 -19.83 -2.61 -17.79
C SER A 99 -18.98 -1.86 -18.82
N ARG A 100 -19.14 -0.53 -18.92
CA ARG A 100 -18.33 0.32 -19.80
C ARG A 100 -16.88 0.47 -19.31
N TYR A 101 -16.64 0.52 -18.00
CA TYR A 101 -15.27 0.50 -17.47
C TYR A 101 -14.59 -0.84 -17.70
N LEU A 102 -15.30 -1.95 -17.48
CA LEU A 102 -14.77 -3.30 -17.75
C LEU A 102 -14.44 -3.51 -19.24
N ASP A 103 -15.30 -3.04 -20.16
CA ASP A 103 -15.01 -3.08 -21.61
C ASP A 103 -13.80 -2.22 -21.99
N ARG A 104 -13.61 -1.05 -21.34
CA ARG A 104 -12.41 -0.23 -21.53
C ARG A 104 -11.15 -0.89 -20.99
N ALA A 105 -11.22 -1.47 -19.79
CA ALA A 105 -10.14 -2.20 -19.17
C ALA A 105 -9.71 -3.40 -20.04
N MET A 106 -10.69 -4.15 -20.56
CA MET A 106 -10.45 -5.29 -21.46
C MET A 106 -9.75 -4.84 -22.75
N ARG A 107 -10.22 -3.77 -23.39
CA ARG A 107 -9.55 -3.23 -24.59
C ARG A 107 -8.14 -2.74 -24.30
N ALA A 108 -7.93 -2.07 -23.17
CA ALA A 108 -6.60 -1.65 -22.75
C ALA A 108 -5.67 -2.87 -22.57
N ALA A 109 -6.16 -3.95 -21.95
CA ALA A 109 -5.40 -5.20 -21.80
C ALA A 109 -5.05 -5.83 -23.16
N GLU A 110 -6.02 -5.92 -24.08
CA GLU A 110 -5.81 -6.45 -25.43
C GLU A 110 -4.80 -5.62 -26.24
N ASP A 111 -4.94 -4.28 -26.21
CA ASP A 111 -4.04 -3.36 -26.92
C ASP A 111 -2.61 -3.47 -26.36
N THR A 112 -2.43 -3.49 -25.04
CA THR A 112 -1.11 -3.65 -24.40
C THR A 112 -0.50 -5.02 -24.69
N GLU A 113 -1.27 -6.11 -24.70
CA GLU A 113 -0.75 -7.44 -25.06
C GLU A 113 -0.29 -7.50 -26.51
N VAL A 114 -0.99 -6.83 -27.43
CA VAL A 114 -0.56 -6.70 -28.83
C VAL A 114 0.76 -5.97 -28.93
N ASP A 115 0.91 -4.84 -28.22
CA ASP A 115 2.12 -4.03 -28.23
C ASP A 115 3.32 -4.77 -27.60
N VAL A 116 3.13 -5.38 -26.44
CA VAL A 116 4.13 -6.22 -25.75
C VAL A 116 4.57 -7.39 -26.63
N ARG A 117 3.62 -8.11 -27.23
CA ARG A 117 3.91 -9.22 -28.12
C ARG A 117 4.62 -8.77 -29.40
N SER A 118 4.23 -7.64 -29.97
CA SER A 118 4.86 -7.05 -31.16
C SER A 118 6.33 -6.71 -30.87
N MET A 119 6.62 -6.15 -29.69
CA MET A 119 8.00 -5.86 -29.28
C MET A 119 8.88 -7.12 -29.23
N ILE A 120 8.30 -8.27 -28.85
CA ILE A 120 9.01 -9.55 -28.89
C ILE A 120 9.13 -10.10 -30.31
N VAL A 121 8.01 -10.30 -31.00
CA VAL A 121 7.97 -11.06 -32.27
C VAL A 121 8.48 -10.24 -33.45
N ASP A 122 8.05 -8.99 -33.56
CA ASP A 122 8.32 -8.16 -34.73
C ASP A 122 9.63 -7.36 -34.59
N TYR A 123 10.09 -7.11 -33.35
CA TYR A 123 11.35 -6.43 -33.09
C TYR A 123 12.42 -7.39 -32.54
N LEU A 124 12.31 -7.87 -31.30
CA LEU A 124 13.44 -8.50 -30.60
C LEU A 124 13.87 -9.83 -31.24
N GLU A 125 12.93 -10.68 -31.64
CA GLU A 125 13.24 -11.96 -32.30
C GLU A 125 13.90 -11.76 -33.67
N LEU A 126 13.48 -10.74 -34.42
CA LEU A 126 14.11 -10.37 -35.69
C LEU A 126 15.55 -9.91 -35.48
N ARG A 127 15.77 -8.99 -34.53
CA ARG A 127 17.10 -8.46 -34.18
C ARG A 127 18.04 -9.56 -33.68
N TYR A 128 17.55 -10.43 -32.82
CA TYR A 128 18.28 -11.59 -32.35
C TYR A 128 18.75 -12.49 -33.50
N ALA A 129 17.87 -12.80 -34.47
CA ALA A 129 18.25 -13.56 -35.66
C ALA A 129 19.26 -12.83 -36.56
N GLU A 130 19.12 -11.51 -36.72
CA GLU A 130 20.08 -10.66 -37.44
C GLU A 130 21.47 -10.70 -36.82
N HIS A 131 21.56 -10.64 -35.48
CA HIS A 131 22.84 -10.69 -34.77
C HIS A 131 23.53 -12.05 -34.91
N LEU A 132 22.79 -13.16 -34.84
CA LEU A 132 23.33 -14.50 -35.08
C LEU A 132 23.86 -14.64 -36.52
N ALA A 133 23.10 -14.18 -37.51
CA ALA A 133 23.52 -14.20 -38.91
C ALA A 133 24.75 -13.31 -39.16
N SER A 134 24.81 -12.15 -38.49
CA SER A 134 25.91 -11.20 -38.60
C SER A 134 27.18 -11.72 -37.94
N ALA A 135 27.06 -12.39 -36.78
CA ALA A 135 28.14 -13.10 -36.12
C ALA A 135 28.73 -14.19 -37.02
N GLU A 136 27.90 -15.01 -37.65
CA GLU A 136 28.35 -16.04 -38.59
C GLU A 136 29.04 -15.42 -39.82
N ALA A 137 28.44 -14.39 -40.42
CA ALA A 137 29.01 -13.72 -41.59
C ALA A 137 30.33 -13.02 -41.29
N GLU A 138 30.49 -12.42 -40.10
CA GLU A 138 31.75 -11.83 -39.66
C GLU A 138 32.80 -12.91 -39.42
N TYR A 139 32.44 -14.02 -38.77
CA TYR A 139 33.35 -15.14 -38.56
C TYR A 139 33.86 -15.68 -39.89
N GLN A 140 32.95 -16.01 -40.81
CA GLN A 140 33.31 -16.47 -42.16
C GLN A 140 34.21 -15.48 -42.89
N ARG A 141 33.99 -14.16 -42.73
CA ARG A 141 34.83 -13.13 -43.36
C ARG A 141 36.22 -13.05 -42.75
N ARG A 142 36.36 -13.22 -41.44
CA ARG A 142 37.65 -13.18 -40.72
C ARG A 142 38.46 -14.47 -40.89
N THR A 143 37.80 -15.62 -41.03
CA THR A 143 38.47 -16.90 -41.22
C THR A 143 38.71 -17.26 -42.69
N ASN A 144 37.86 -16.82 -43.63
CA ASN A 144 38.08 -17.01 -45.06
C ASN A 144 38.85 -15.83 -45.66
N LEU A 145 40.18 -15.86 -45.61
CA LEU A 145 41.00 -14.94 -46.42
C LEU A 145 40.96 -15.38 -47.90
N SER A 146 40.09 -14.74 -48.68
CA SER A 146 40.25 -14.69 -50.14
C SER A 146 40.57 -13.27 -50.56
N TYR A 147 41.70 -13.07 -51.23
CA TYR A 147 42.09 -11.79 -51.83
C TYR A 147 42.11 -11.90 -53.36
N PHE A 148 41.89 -10.79 -54.06
CA PHE A 148 41.99 -10.74 -55.52
C PHE A 148 43.40 -10.32 -55.94
N VAL A 149 44.07 -11.15 -56.75
CA VAL A 149 45.34 -10.79 -57.39
C VAL A 149 45.12 -10.79 -58.90
N GLY A 150 45.28 -9.63 -59.54
CA GLY A 150 45.14 -9.51 -61.00
C GLY A 150 43.72 -9.75 -61.53
N GLY A 151 42.68 -9.64 -60.69
CA GLY A 151 41.29 -9.92 -61.05
C GLY A 151 40.84 -11.37 -60.82
N GLU A 152 41.75 -12.27 -60.42
CA GLU A 152 41.42 -13.64 -60.01
C GLU A 152 41.31 -13.75 -58.50
N ARG A 153 40.26 -14.44 -58.02
CA ARG A 153 40.06 -14.74 -56.60
C ARG A 153 41.05 -15.83 -56.19
N GLN A 154 42.06 -15.50 -55.39
CA GLN A 154 42.93 -16.49 -54.77
C GLN A 154 42.43 -16.82 -53.36
N THR A 155 42.27 -18.10 -53.08
CA THR A 155 42.02 -18.61 -51.73
C THR A 155 43.37 -18.94 -51.13
N VAL A 156 43.70 -18.37 -49.98
CA VAL A 156 44.94 -18.70 -49.28
C VAL A 156 44.73 -20.04 -48.58
N GLU A 157 45.43 -21.09 -49.02
CA GLU A 157 45.66 -22.24 -48.16
C GLU A 157 46.69 -21.82 -47.10
N TYR A 158 46.22 -21.65 -45.87
CA TYR A 158 47.10 -21.40 -44.74
C TYR A 158 47.99 -22.61 -44.50
N THR A 159 49.31 -22.38 -44.35
CA THR A 159 50.15 -23.31 -43.63
C THR A 159 49.76 -23.27 -42.14
N ASP A 160 49.80 -24.41 -41.44
CA ASP A 160 49.27 -24.56 -40.06
C ASP A 160 49.76 -23.49 -39.06
N GLU A 161 50.93 -22.88 -39.28
CA GLU A 161 51.53 -21.85 -38.41
C GLU A 161 51.00 -20.42 -38.65
N ALA A 162 50.26 -20.16 -39.73
CA ALA A 162 49.74 -18.83 -40.07
C ALA A 162 48.21 -18.70 -39.92
N ARG A 163 47.55 -19.75 -39.42
CA ARG A 163 46.10 -19.78 -39.26
C ARG A 163 45.68 -18.86 -38.09
N PRO A 164 44.67 -17.98 -38.27
CA PRO A 164 44.15 -17.18 -37.17
C PRO A 164 43.70 -18.08 -36.00
N ASP A 165 43.83 -17.60 -34.76
CA ASP A 165 43.31 -18.30 -33.57
C ASP A 165 41.77 -18.29 -33.62
N GLU A 166 41.21 -19.28 -34.32
CA GLU A 166 39.76 -19.42 -34.56
C GLU A 166 38.94 -19.39 -33.27
N PRO A 167 39.32 -20.08 -32.17
CA PRO A 167 38.66 -19.94 -30.88
C PRO A 167 38.62 -18.51 -30.34
N ALA A 168 39.73 -17.78 -30.38
CA ALA A 168 39.78 -16.40 -29.87
C ALA A 168 38.92 -15.46 -30.72
N ILE A 169 38.93 -15.62 -32.05
CA ILE A 169 38.09 -14.83 -32.96
C ILE A 169 36.61 -15.13 -32.74
N ALA A 170 36.25 -16.41 -32.58
CA ALA A 170 34.88 -16.81 -32.31
C ALA A 170 34.36 -16.23 -31.00
N ALA A 171 35.16 -16.30 -29.93
CA ALA A 171 34.79 -15.74 -28.63
C ALA A 171 34.63 -14.20 -28.68
N GLU A 172 35.53 -13.50 -29.38
CA GLU A 172 35.44 -12.04 -29.58
C GLU A 172 34.15 -11.66 -30.33
N ILE A 173 33.87 -12.33 -31.45
CA ILE A 173 32.67 -12.09 -32.27
C ILE A 173 31.42 -12.39 -31.44
N ARG A 174 31.36 -13.56 -30.80
CA ARG A 174 30.24 -13.97 -29.96
C ARG A 174 29.96 -12.94 -28.87
N SER A 175 30.99 -12.53 -28.13
CA SER A 175 30.85 -11.52 -27.06
C SER A 175 30.31 -10.20 -27.60
N ARG A 176 30.74 -9.76 -28.79
CA ARG A 176 30.26 -8.52 -29.40
C ARG A 176 28.77 -8.60 -29.77
N TYR A 177 28.36 -9.64 -30.51
CA TYR A 177 26.98 -9.76 -30.96
C TYR A 177 26.02 -10.13 -29.82
N LEU A 178 26.48 -10.83 -28.80
CA LEU A 178 25.74 -10.99 -27.54
C LEU A 178 25.48 -9.63 -26.88
N GLY A 179 26.49 -8.74 -26.84
CA GLY A 179 26.33 -7.37 -26.35
C GLY A 179 25.27 -6.57 -27.13
N PHE A 180 25.29 -6.64 -28.46
CA PHE A 180 24.27 -5.98 -29.29
C PHE A 180 22.86 -6.57 -29.08
N ALA A 181 22.75 -7.88 -28.94
CA ALA A 181 21.47 -8.52 -28.62
C ALA A 181 20.97 -8.11 -27.22
N ALA A 182 21.88 -7.93 -26.27
CA ALA A 182 21.55 -7.45 -24.93
C ALA A 182 21.04 -6.00 -24.92
N GLU A 183 21.65 -5.10 -25.70
CA GLU A 183 21.16 -3.72 -25.88
C GLU A 183 19.75 -3.68 -26.49
N ASP A 184 19.49 -4.47 -27.55
CA ASP A 184 18.15 -4.56 -28.15
C ASP A 184 17.14 -5.17 -27.15
N ALA A 185 17.55 -6.12 -26.30
CA ALA A 185 16.72 -6.69 -25.23
C ALA A 185 16.37 -5.66 -24.14
N GLN A 186 17.31 -4.79 -23.75
CA GLN A 186 17.05 -3.67 -22.82
C GLN A 186 16.04 -2.68 -23.39
N TYR A 187 16.20 -2.32 -24.67
CA TYR A 187 15.26 -1.44 -25.35
C TYR A 187 13.84 -2.04 -25.37
N ALA A 188 13.72 -3.30 -25.80
CA ALA A 188 12.44 -4.01 -25.81
C ALA A 188 11.80 -4.05 -24.41
N HIS A 189 12.58 -4.38 -23.38
CA HIS A 189 12.09 -4.41 -22.00
C HIS A 189 11.55 -3.05 -21.56
N PHE A 190 12.30 -1.96 -21.75
CA PHE A 190 11.87 -0.62 -21.36
C PHE A 190 10.57 -0.20 -22.06
N SER A 191 10.45 -0.47 -23.37
CA SER A 191 9.22 -0.17 -24.10
C SER A 191 8.03 -0.95 -23.56
N MET A 192 8.18 -2.27 -23.35
CA MET A 192 7.11 -3.09 -22.78
C MET A 192 6.73 -2.66 -21.36
N THR A 193 7.68 -2.34 -20.50
CA THR A 193 7.41 -1.81 -19.15
C THR A 193 6.58 -0.53 -19.23
N SER A 194 6.93 0.40 -20.13
CA SER A 194 6.16 1.63 -20.32
C SER A 194 4.71 1.37 -20.74
N ASP A 195 4.49 0.43 -21.66
CA ASP A 195 3.14 0.09 -22.16
C ASP A 195 2.31 -0.59 -21.06
N ILE A 196 2.95 -1.46 -20.25
CA ILE A 196 2.32 -2.13 -19.10
C ILE A 196 2.00 -1.12 -17.98
N ASP A 197 2.89 -0.18 -17.68
CA ASP A 197 2.66 0.84 -16.66
C ASP A 197 1.51 1.78 -17.05
N GLU A 198 1.39 2.12 -18.34
CA GLU A 198 0.24 2.88 -18.84
C GLU A 198 -1.08 2.12 -18.66
N TYR A 199 -1.09 0.81 -18.93
CA TYR A 199 -2.24 -0.06 -18.66
C TYR A 199 -2.63 -0.09 -17.18
N ARG A 200 -1.66 -0.32 -16.28
CA ARG A 200 -1.91 -0.38 -14.83
C ARG A 200 -2.38 0.96 -14.26
N ARG A 201 -1.84 2.07 -14.78
CA ARG A 201 -2.34 3.41 -14.48
C ARG A 201 -3.81 3.57 -14.87
N LEU A 202 -4.19 3.15 -16.08
CA LEU A 202 -5.58 3.21 -16.53
C LEU A 202 -6.49 2.33 -15.67
N LEU A 203 -6.05 1.13 -15.28
CA LEU A 203 -6.81 0.28 -14.36
C LEU A 203 -7.04 0.95 -13.01
N THR A 204 -6.02 1.58 -12.45
CA THR A 204 -6.14 2.30 -11.16
C THR A 204 -7.13 3.46 -11.28
N GLN A 205 -7.08 4.24 -12.37
CA GLN A 205 -8.05 5.30 -12.64
C GLN A 205 -9.48 4.74 -12.75
N TYR A 206 -9.68 3.64 -13.47
CA TYR A 206 -10.99 2.99 -13.55
C TYR A 206 -11.44 2.45 -12.19
N GLY A 207 -10.52 1.99 -11.35
CA GLY A 207 -10.80 1.57 -9.99
C GLY A 207 -11.34 2.72 -9.15
N GLN A 208 -10.67 3.88 -9.15
CA GLN A 208 -11.13 5.09 -8.46
C GLN A 208 -12.51 5.54 -8.97
N GLU A 209 -12.69 5.63 -10.28
CA GLU A 209 -13.97 6.04 -10.87
C GLU A 209 -15.11 5.07 -10.52
N LEU A 210 -14.81 3.78 -10.28
CA LEU A 210 -15.78 2.78 -9.81
C LEU A 210 -16.07 2.92 -8.31
N ASP A 211 -15.04 3.15 -7.49
CA ASP A 211 -15.20 3.36 -6.05
C ASP A 211 -16.02 4.63 -5.74
N GLU A 212 -15.80 5.72 -6.49
CA GLU A 212 -16.60 6.95 -6.41
C GLU A 212 -18.09 6.71 -6.69
N LEU A 213 -18.43 5.63 -7.40
CA LEU A 213 -19.80 5.21 -7.69
C LEU A 213 -20.35 4.21 -6.65
N GLY A 214 -19.58 3.90 -5.62
CA GLY A 214 -19.91 2.94 -4.57
C GLY A 214 -19.74 1.48 -4.99
N TYR A 215 -18.96 1.21 -6.04
CA TYR A 215 -18.61 -0.17 -6.41
C TYR A 215 -17.34 -0.61 -5.72
N ASP A 216 -17.44 -1.73 -5.03
CA ASP A 216 -16.27 -2.39 -4.48
C ASP A 216 -15.42 -3.01 -5.61
N VAL A 217 -14.26 -2.40 -5.84
CA VAL A 217 -13.26 -2.85 -6.84
C VAL A 217 -12.43 -4.02 -6.34
N THR A 218 -12.47 -4.31 -5.05
CA THR A 218 -11.77 -5.42 -4.41
C THR A 218 -12.60 -6.70 -4.46
N ALA A 219 -13.93 -6.57 -4.38
CA ALA A 219 -14.88 -7.66 -4.58
C ALA A 219 -15.26 -7.84 -6.06
N GLY A 220 -14.51 -8.69 -6.75
CA GLY A 220 -14.87 -9.09 -8.11
C GLY A 220 -14.21 -10.39 -8.55
N PRO A 221 -14.82 -11.13 -9.50
CA PRO A 221 -14.24 -12.38 -10.00
C PRO A 221 -12.90 -12.17 -10.71
N LEU A 222 -12.66 -10.97 -11.24
CA LEU A 222 -11.53 -10.71 -12.13
C LEU A 222 -10.21 -10.45 -11.40
N THR A 223 -10.21 -10.19 -10.09
CA THR A 223 -9.00 -9.85 -9.30
C THR A 223 -8.10 -8.75 -9.90
N LEU A 224 -8.60 -7.97 -10.86
CA LEU A 224 -7.80 -7.05 -11.68
C LEU A 224 -7.06 -6.02 -10.84
N TRP A 225 -7.78 -5.45 -9.87
CA TRP A 225 -7.24 -4.42 -8.97
C TRP A 225 -6.48 -5.01 -7.78
N THR A 226 -6.67 -6.30 -7.49
CA THR A 226 -6.06 -7.01 -6.36
C THR A 226 -5.01 -8.04 -6.80
N SER A 227 -4.45 -7.88 -8.00
CA SER A 227 -3.36 -8.73 -8.48
C SER A 227 -2.03 -8.39 -7.78
N PRO A 228 -1.11 -9.35 -7.61
CA PRO A 228 0.25 -9.09 -7.11
C PRO A 228 0.98 -8.01 -7.91
N GLU A 229 0.80 -8.01 -9.22
CA GLU A 229 1.42 -7.08 -10.15
C GLU A 229 0.94 -5.65 -9.93
N MET A 230 -0.38 -5.46 -9.72
CA MET A 230 -0.95 -4.16 -9.34
C MET A 230 -0.45 -3.70 -7.97
N ALA A 231 -0.27 -4.62 -7.02
CA ALA A 231 0.27 -4.30 -5.70
C ALA A 231 1.70 -3.75 -5.78
N ARG A 232 2.58 -4.41 -6.55
CA ARG A 232 3.96 -3.94 -6.78
C ARG A 232 4.00 -2.62 -7.52
N TYR A 233 3.18 -2.46 -8.57
CA TYR A 233 3.04 -1.20 -9.30
C TYR A 233 2.64 -0.05 -8.37
N ALA A 234 1.62 -0.26 -7.53
CA ALA A 234 1.15 0.73 -6.58
C ALA A 234 2.21 1.09 -5.54
N ALA A 235 2.88 0.10 -4.96
CA ALA A 235 3.95 0.32 -3.98
C ALA A 235 5.17 1.04 -4.59
N GLU A 236 5.59 0.69 -5.81
CA GLU A 236 6.67 1.36 -6.52
C GLU A 236 6.31 2.81 -6.88
N GLY A 237 5.09 3.04 -7.37
CA GLY A 237 4.56 4.37 -7.66
C GLY A 237 4.47 5.25 -6.42
N LEU A 238 4.02 4.71 -5.28
CA LEU A 238 4.03 5.40 -3.99
C LEU A 238 5.45 5.78 -3.58
N ARG A 239 6.39 4.82 -3.63
CA ARG A 239 7.80 5.07 -3.29
C ARG A 239 8.39 6.18 -4.16
N GLU A 240 8.20 6.12 -5.48
CA GLU A 240 8.66 7.18 -6.40
C GLU A 240 8.04 8.53 -6.03
N THR A 241 6.72 8.56 -5.80
CA THR A 241 5.99 9.77 -5.42
C THR A 241 6.58 10.41 -4.16
N LEU A 242 6.91 9.61 -3.14
CA LEU A 242 7.54 10.09 -1.92
C LEU A 242 8.96 10.61 -2.15
N THR A 243 9.76 10.01 -3.04
CA THR A 243 11.07 10.56 -3.41
C THR A 243 10.99 11.90 -4.13
N LEU A 244 9.84 12.19 -4.78
CA LEU A 244 9.57 13.44 -5.50
C LEU A 244 8.83 14.48 -4.65
N GLY A 245 8.67 14.25 -3.34
CA GLY A 245 8.10 15.20 -2.38
C GLY A 245 6.67 14.89 -1.93
N GLY A 246 6.08 13.78 -2.37
CA GLY A 246 4.81 13.28 -1.84
C GLY A 246 3.59 14.06 -2.33
N ASP A 247 3.40 14.17 -3.65
CA ASP A 247 2.19 14.78 -4.22
C ASP A 247 0.93 14.08 -3.66
N PRO A 248 0.04 14.80 -2.94
CA PRO A 248 -1.13 14.19 -2.31
C PRO A 248 -2.08 13.48 -3.28
N GLU A 249 -2.21 13.96 -4.52
CA GLU A 249 -3.05 13.30 -5.54
C GLU A 249 -2.48 11.94 -5.92
N LEU A 250 -1.16 11.84 -6.10
CA LEU A 250 -0.49 10.58 -6.43
C LEU A 250 -0.41 9.64 -5.22
N VAL A 251 -0.28 10.18 -4.00
CA VAL A 251 -0.34 9.37 -2.77
C VAL A 251 -1.71 8.71 -2.63
N GLU A 252 -2.81 9.44 -2.81
CA GLU A 252 -4.17 8.88 -2.82
C GLU A 252 -4.32 7.85 -3.97
N PHE A 253 -3.84 8.19 -5.17
CA PHE A 253 -3.89 7.31 -6.34
C PHE A 253 -3.26 5.93 -6.10
N TYR A 254 -2.04 5.88 -5.56
CA TYR A 254 -1.33 4.63 -5.34
C TYR A 254 -1.75 3.89 -4.07
N THR A 255 -2.62 4.46 -3.23
CA THR A 255 -3.09 3.83 -2.00
C THR A 255 -4.58 3.47 -2.04
N GLU A 256 -5.26 3.79 -3.14
CA GLU A 256 -6.71 3.63 -3.27
C GLU A 256 -7.20 2.19 -3.02
N THR A 257 -6.51 1.18 -3.58
CA THR A 257 -6.93 -0.22 -3.38
C THR A 257 -6.83 -0.63 -1.90
N LEU A 258 -5.86 -0.12 -1.15
CA LEU A 258 -5.78 -0.36 0.29
C LEU A 258 -6.96 0.26 1.02
N ARG A 259 -7.35 1.48 0.63
CA ARG A 259 -8.52 2.17 1.18
C ARG A 259 -9.80 1.38 0.92
N ALA A 260 -10.04 0.97 -0.32
CA ALA A 260 -11.21 0.18 -0.70
C ALA A 260 -11.29 -1.14 0.10
N MET A 261 -10.16 -1.83 0.30
CA MET A 261 -10.11 -3.03 1.16
C MET A 261 -10.47 -2.71 2.62
N ALA A 262 -9.93 -1.63 3.17
CA ALA A 262 -10.21 -1.21 4.54
C ALA A 262 -11.69 -0.83 4.74
N ASP A 263 -12.26 -0.07 3.79
CA ASP A 263 -13.66 0.33 3.79
C ASP A 263 -14.59 -0.89 3.77
N ASP A 264 -14.32 -1.87 2.90
CA ASP A 264 -15.15 -3.09 2.83
C ASP A 264 -14.94 -4.01 4.05
N VAL A 265 -13.72 -4.07 4.62
CA VAL A 265 -13.47 -4.77 5.89
C VAL A 265 -14.28 -4.17 7.04
N MET A 266 -14.42 -2.85 7.06
CA MET A 266 -15.06 -2.09 8.13
C MET A 266 -16.56 -1.83 7.90
N ALA A 267 -17.10 -2.10 6.71
CA ALA A 267 -18.45 -1.71 6.28
C ALA A 267 -19.58 -2.13 7.25
N ASN A 268 -19.42 -3.25 7.97
CA ASN A 268 -20.46 -3.80 8.85
C ASN A 268 -20.09 -3.84 10.34
N VAL A 269 -18.99 -3.19 10.76
CA VAL A 269 -18.46 -3.31 12.14
C VAL A 269 -19.45 -2.83 13.22
N ALA A 270 -20.38 -1.96 12.86
CA ALA A 270 -21.47 -1.56 13.78
C ALA A 270 -22.44 -2.70 14.13
N THR A 271 -22.48 -3.78 13.35
CA THR A 271 -23.46 -4.87 13.48
C THR A 271 -22.85 -6.28 13.45
N ALA A 272 -21.58 -6.42 13.07
CA ALA A 272 -20.85 -7.68 12.97
C ALA A 272 -19.35 -7.43 13.22
N ASP A 273 -18.56 -8.50 13.34
CA ASP A 273 -17.11 -8.41 13.37
C ASP A 273 -16.55 -7.95 11.99
N PRO A 274 -15.34 -7.35 11.94
CA PRO A 274 -14.67 -7.06 10.67
C PRO A 274 -14.58 -8.31 9.78
N ARG A 275 -14.77 -8.15 8.47
CA ARG A 275 -14.67 -9.30 7.56
C ARG A 275 -13.21 -9.73 7.40
N SER A 276 -12.98 -10.99 7.06
CA SER A 276 -11.66 -11.45 6.61
C SER A 276 -11.40 -11.07 5.16
N LEU A 277 -10.13 -10.80 4.84
CA LEU A 277 -9.68 -10.60 3.48
C LEU A 277 -9.86 -11.89 2.66
N SER A 278 -10.23 -11.74 1.39
CA SER A 278 -10.13 -12.79 0.40
C SER A 278 -8.66 -13.12 0.09
N VAL A 279 -8.43 -14.24 -0.59
CA VAL A 279 -7.07 -14.69 -0.95
C VAL A 279 -6.35 -13.67 -1.84
N SER A 280 -7.04 -13.04 -2.79
CA SER A 280 -6.45 -12.04 -3.68
C SER A 280 -6.12 -10.75 -2.93
N GLU A 281 -7.00 -10.28 -2.05
CA GLU A 281 -6.77 -9.10 -1.20
C GLU A 281 -5.60 -9.30 -0.23
N SER A 282 -5.56 -10.45 0.44
CA SER A 282 -4.44 -10.82 1.32
C SER A 282 -3.11 -10.82 0.55
N ARG A 283 -3.10 -11.39 -0.66
CA ARG A 283 -1.90 -11.41 -1.51
C ARG A 283 -1.51 -10.02 -2.01
N TYR A 284 -2.47 -9.19 -2.42
CA TYR A 284 -2.23 -7.80 -2.79
C TYR A 284 -1.58 -7.04 -1.63
N LEU A 285 -2.17 -7.15 -0.43
CA LEU A 285 -1.68 -6.49 0.76
C LEU A 285 -0.23 -6.91 1.08
N GLU A 286 0.06 -8.21 1.02
CA GLU A 286 1.42 -8.72 1.28
C GLU A 286 2.42 -8.28 0.21
N GLU A 287 2.07 -8.32 -1.07
CA GLU A 287 2.95 -7.88 -2.17
C GLU A 287 3.21 -6.38 -2.13
N PHE A 288 2.18 -5.58 -1.80
CA PHE A 288 2.30 -4.13 -1.65
C PHE A 288 3.34 -3.80 -0.56
N PHE A 289 3.18 -4.35 0.64
CA PHE A 289 4.10 -4.07 1.73
C PHE A 289 5.47 -4.75 1.56
N ALA A 290 5.56 -5.88 0.85
CA ALA A 290 6.85 -6.52 0.56
C ALA A 290 7.71 -5.68 -0.40
N ALA A 291 7.09 -4.83 -1.23
CA ALA A 291 7.77 -3.89 -2.12
C ALA A 291 8.16 -2.56 -1.44
N LEU A 292 7.69 -2.31 -0.22
CA LEU A 292 8.03 -1.11 0.55
C LEU A 292 9.15 -1.40 1.56
N ASP A 293 9.97 -0.38 1.83
CA ASP A 293 10.94 -0.40 2.91
C ASP A 293 10.47 0.47 4.11
N PRO A 294 11.09 0.30 5.29
CA PRO A 294 10.73 1.09 6.46
C PRO A 294 10.84 2.61 6.24
N ALA A 295 11.83 3.06 5.48
CA ALA A 295 12.04 4.48 5.21
C ALA A 295 10.90 5.08 4.38
N THR A 296 10.31 4.29 3.48
CA THR A 296 9.18 4.68 2.66
C THR A 296 7.92 4.90 3.50
N LEU A 297 7.63 4.01 4.45
CA LEU A 297 6.51 4.19 5.40
C LEU A 297 6.72 5.42 6.29
N ALA A 298 7.93 5.59 6.83
CA ALA A 298 8.29 6.77 7.60
C ALA A 298 8.14 8.06 6.79
N ALA A 299 8.57 8.07 5.53
CA ALA A 299 8.48 9.23 4.65
C ALA A 299 7.01 9.64 4.39
N LEU A 300 6.11 8.66 4.20
CA LEU A 300 4.68 8.94 4.00
C LEU A 300 4.05 9.62 5.21
N GLY A 301 4.29 9.10 6.42
CA GLY A 301 3.73 9.69 7.63
C GLY A 301 4.38 11.03 8.00
N ASN A 302 5.62 11.29 7.57
CA ASN A 302 6.29 12.57 7.75
C ASN A 302 5.88 13.65 6.73
N LEU A 303 4.98 13.36 5.78
CA LEU A 303 4.47 14.39 4.88
C LEU A 303 3.63 15.40 5.65
N PRO A 304 3.98 16.70 5.62
CA PRO A 304 3.23 17.71 6.37
C PRO A 304 1.91 18.03 5.66
N ALA A 305 0.81 18.05 6.41
CA ALA A 305 -0.45 18.63 5.95
C ALA A 305 -0.40 20.17 5.95
N ASP A 306 0.48 20.76 6.77
CA ASP A 306 0.62 22.20 6.91
C ASP A 306 1.07 22.87 5.61
N GLY A 307 0.29 23.85 5.16
CA GLY A 307 0.55 24.61 3.93
C GLY A 307 -0.04 24.00 2.67
N LEU A 308 -0.66 22.82 2.75
CA LEU A 308 -1.48 22.27 1.67
C LEU A 308 -2.84 22.98 1.58
N SER A 309 -3.51 22.82 0.43
CA SER A 309 -4.93 23.17 0.34
C SER A 309 -5.77 22.20 1.19
N GLU A 310 -6.98 22.58 1.57
CA GLU A 310 -7.89 21.69 2.32
C GLU A 310 -8.17 20.39 1.57
N GLU A 311 -8.29 20.48 0.24
CA GLU A 311 -8.49 19.35 -0.66
C GLU A 311 -7.27 18.41 -0.62
N ASP A 312 -6.07 18.95 -0.82
CA ASP A 312 -4.82 18.17 -0.83
C ASP A 312 -4.49 17.57 0.54
N ALA A 313 -4.76 18.29 1.64
CA ALA A 313 -4.64 17.76 2.99
C ALA A 313 -5.59 16.59 3.23
N THR A 314 -6.82 16.65 2.69
CA THR A 314 -7.78 15.54 2.76
C THR A 314 -7.29 14.34 1.96
N ARG A 315 -6.73 14.54 0.76
CA ARG A 315 -6.14 13.46 -0.05
C ARG A 315 -4.97 12.79 0.66
N LEU A 316 -4.05 13.59 1.21
CA LEU A 316 -2.92 13.09 1.97
C LEU A 316 -3.37 12.26 3.17
N ALA A 317 -4.34 12.76 3.95
CA ALA A 317 -4.88 12.04 5.10
C ALA A 317 -5.53 10.70 4.70
N ARG A 318 -6.24 10.64 3.56
CA ARG A 318 -6.79 9.38 3.04
C ARG A 318 -5.69 8.39 2.68
N GLY A 319 -4.63 8.83 2.00
CA GLY A 319 -3.51 7.94 1.67
C GLY A 319 -2.73 7.46 2.90
N GLN A 320 -2.54 8.33 3.90
CA GLN A 320 -1.96 7.95 5.19
C GLN A 320 -2.86 6.94 5.93
N SER A 321 -4.17 7.18 5.97
CA SER A 321 -5.15 6.23 6.55
C SER A 321 -5.12 4.89 5.84
N ALA A 322 -5.13 4.87 4.50
CA ALA A 322 -5.13 3.65 3.70
C ALA A 322 -3.89 2.78 3.97
N VAL A 323 -2.71 3.38 4.09
CA VAL A 323 -1.48 2.66 4.45
C VAL A 323 -1.48 2.23 5.91
N GLY A 324 -1.93 3.09 6.83
CA GLY A 324 -2.11 2.74 8.24
C GLY A 324 -3.04 1.54 8.42
N ASP A 325 -4.18 1.56 7.74
CA ASP A 325 -5.16 0.46 7.70
C ASP A 325 -4.56 -0.82 7.12
N GLY A 326 -3.78 -0.70 6.04
CA GLY A 326 -3.03 -1.83 5.48
C GLY A 326 -2.08 -2.50 6.49
N VAL A 327 -1.34 -1.70 7.27
CA VAL A 327 -0.48 -2.23 8.35
C VAL A 327 -1.32 -2.93 9.42
N MET A 328 -2.43 -2.32 9.85
CA MET A 328 -3.30 -2.89 10.88
C MET A 328 -3.98 -4.18 10.41
N MET A 329 -4.38 -4.28 9.14
CA MET A 329 -4.87 -5.52 8.53
C MET A 329 -3.80 -6.62 8.53
N LEU A 330 -2.53 -6.31 8.24
CA LEU A 330 -1.44 -7.29 8.33
C LEU A 330 -1.19 -7.77 9.77
N LEU A 331 -1.38 -6.88 10.74
CA LEU A 331 -1.25 -7.13 12.18
C LEU A 331 -2.52 -7.75 12.80
N ASN A 332 -3.55 -8.04 12.02
CA ASN A 332 -4.76 -8.69 12.49
C ASN A 332 -4.90 -10.06 11.83
N THR A 333 -4.60 -11.14 12.55
CA THR A 333 -4.72 -12.50 12.00
C THR A 333 -6.15 -12.98 11.74
N ASP A 334 -7.16 -12.31 12.30
CA ASP A 334 -8.57 -12.63 12.03
C ASP A 334 -9.06 -11.96 10.72
N ILE A 335 -8.50 -10.79 10.40
CA ILE A 335 -8.74 -10.10 9.12
C ILE A 335 -7.86 -10.71 8.03
N ASN A 336 -6.54 -10.70 8.20
CA ASN A 336 -5.58 -11.26 7.25
C ASN A 336 -5.14 -12.67 7.68
N VAL A 337 -6.06 -13.62 7.50
CA VAL A 337 -5.82 -15.04 7.80
C VAL A 337 -4.62 -15.53 7.00
N PRO A 338 -3.51 -15.94 7.65
CA PRO A 338 -2.29 -16.30 6.94
C PRO A 338 -2.54 -17.44 5.96
N ASP A 339 -2.29 -17.20 4.68
CA ASP A 339 -2.21 -18.26 3.69
C ASP A 339 -0.89 -19.03 3.94
N PRO A 340 -0.94 -20.33 4.29
CA PRO A 340 0.28 -21.12 4.52
C PRO A 340 1.16 -21.24 3.27
N GLU A 341 0.63 -20.94 2.08
CA GLU A 341 1.36 -20.92 0.82
C GLU A 341 1.85 -19.52 0.43
N ALA A 342 1.51 -18.47 1.18
CA ALA A 342 1.94 -17.11 0.87
C ALA A 342 3.44 -16.92 1.16
N PRO A 343 4.27 -16.69 0.12
CA PRO A 343 5.72 -16.59 0.29
C PRO A 343 6.15 -15.25 0.91
N HIS A 344 5.30 -14.21 0.85
CA HIS A 344 5.71 -12.82 1.04
C HIS A 344 5.29 -12.19 2.36
N ARG A 345 4.47 -12.85 3.20
CA ARG A 345 4.08 -12.28 4.50
C ARG A 345 5.28 -11.81 5.35
N ASN A 346 6.34 -12.62 5.42
CA ASN A 346 7.53 -12.23 6.18
C ASN A 346 8.26 -11.03 5.57
N ASP A 347 8.23 -10.88 4.24
CA ASP A 347 8.82 -9.74 3.55
C ASP A 347 7.95 -8.48 3.79
N ALA A 348 6.63 -8.61 3.73
CA ALA A 348 5.69 -7.54 4.09
C ALA A 348 5.88 -7.04 5.53
N LEU A 349 6.02 -7.96 6.49
CA LEU A 349 6.27 -7.59 7.89
C LEU A 349 7.61 -6.89 8.08
N ARG A 350 8.64 -7.13 7.23
CA ARG A 350 9.93 -6.44 7.34
C ARG A 350 9.81 -4.94 7.10
N ALA A 351 8.81 -4.49 6.34
CA ALA A 351 8.59 -3.07 6.08
C ALA A 351 8.36 -2.26 7.37
N PHE A 352 7.80 -2.86 8.42
CA PHE A 352 7.53 -2.15 9.69
C PHE A 352 8.03 -2.85 10.94
N THR A 353 8.63 -4.05 10.84
CA THR A 353 9.27 -4.73 11.98
C THR A 353 10.25 -3.84 12.76
N PRO A 354 11.09 -2.99 12.13
CA PRO A 354 12.01 -2.11 12.87
C PRO A 354 11.30 -1.14 13.82
N TYR A 355 10.04 -0.80 13.56
CA TYR A 355 9.25 0.09 14.41
C TYR A 355 8.49 -0.64 15.52
N LEU A 356 8.40 -1.97 15.45
CA LEU A 356 7.68 -2.82 16.41
C LEU A 356 8.61 -3.63 17.32
N ALA A 357 9.92 -3.63 17.05
CA ALA A 357 10.90 -4.40 17.81
C ALA A 357 11.20 -3.74 19.16
N GLN A 358 10.69 -4.35 20.24
CA GLN A 358 11.03 -3.95 21.60
C GLN A 358 12.51 -4.27 21.84
N LEU A 359 13.38 -3.25 21.91
CA LEU A 359 14.81 -3.33 22.25
C LEU A 359 15.79 -3.70 21.12
N ASP A 360 15.37 -3.62 19.86
CA ASP A 360 16.27 -3.82 18.71
C ASP A 360 16.18 -2.63 17.74
N GLY A 361 17.19 -2.50 16.88
CA GLY A 361 17.24 -1.49 15.84
C GLY A 361 17.77 -0.11 16.27
N PRO A 362 17.71 0.87 15.35
CA PRO A 362 18.52 2.08 15.45
C PRO A 362 18.26 2.95 16.69
N LEU A 363 17.05 2.92 17.27
CA LEU A 363 16.72 3.66 18.49
C LEU A 363 17.43 3.12 19.76
N PHE A 364 17.76 1.83 19.77
CA PHE A 364 18.39 1.16 20.91
C PHE A 364 19.88 0.90 20.69
N GLU A 365 20.32 0.87 19.43
CA GLU A 365 21.73 0.70 19.05
C GLU A 365 22.55 2.00 19.15
N ASN A 366 21.91 3.16 19.02
CA ASN A 366 22.56 4.47 19.00
C ASN A 366 22.31 5.26 20.29
N GLU A 367 23.29 6.08 20.68
CA GLU A 367 23.17 6.98 21.84
C GLU A 367 22.07 8.04 21.60
N PRO A 368 21.26 8.41 22.61
CA PRO A 368 20.16 9.35 22.44
C PRO A 368 20.56 10.73 21.88
N ASP A 369 21.81 11.16 22.03
CA ASP A 369 22.32 12.44 21.51
C ASP A 369 22.93 12.35 20.09
N SER A 370 22.94 11.17 19.48
CA SER A 370 23.54 10.93 18.16
C SER A 370 22.65 11.41 17.01
N ALA A 371 23.24 11.65 15.84
CA ALA A 371 22.46 11.99 14.63
C ALA A 371 21.62 10.79 14.16
N GLU A 372 22.16 9.58 14.28
CA GLU A 372 21.52 8.32 13.91
C GLU A 372 20.31 8.02 14.79
N PHE A 373 20.38 8.30 16.10
CA PHE A 373 19.22 8.17 16.99
C PHE A 373 18.09 9.14 16.59
N ARG A 374 18.45 10.40 16.27
CA ARG A 374 17.47 11.41 15.85
C ARG A 374 16.81 11.06 14.52
N GLU A 375 17.58 10.59 13.54
CA GLU A 375 17.05 10.08 12.29
C GLU A 375 16.10 8.89 12.52
N ALA A 376 16.50 7.94 13.39
CA ALA A 376 15.66 6.81 13.76
C ALA A 376 14.35 7.23 14.45
N LEU A 377 14.40 8.23 15.32
CA LEU A 377 13.22 8.75 16.01
C LEU A 377 12.29 9.50 15.05
N THR A 378 12.83 10.28 14.12
CA THR A 378 12.05 10.90 13.04
C THR A 378 11.36 9.86 12.17
N ASN A 379 12.03 8.76 11.84
CA ASN A 379 11.41 7.68 11.08
C ASN A 379 10.31 6.96 11.87
N TYR A 380 10.55 6.71 13.15
CA TYR A 380 9.56 6.14 14.05
C TYR A 380 8.33 7.06 14.22
N ASN A 381 8.54 8.37 14.31
CA ASN A 381 7.45 9.35 14.33
C ASN A 381 6.60 9.31 13.07
N GLY A 382 7.22 9.27 11.89
CA GLY A 382 6.49 9.11 10.63
C GLY A 382 5.68 7.82 10.60
N PHE A 383 6.25 6.70 11.03
CA PHE A 383 5.47 5.46 11.12
C PHE A 383 4.31 5.54 12.11
N GLY A 384 4.52 6.15 13.29
CA GLY A 384 3.45 6.35 14.25
C GLY A 384 2.33 7.24 13.72
N GLU A 385 2.67 8.29 12.97
CA GLU A 385 1.69 9.18 12.34
C GLU A 385 0.74 8.41 11.40
N LEU A 386 1.24 7.44 10.62
CA LEU A 386 0.38 6.57 9.81
C LEU A 386 -0.65 5.82 10.67
N LEU A 387 -0.24 5.32 11.83
CA LEU A 387 -1.11 4.55 12.73
C LEU A 387 -2.14 5.44 13.44
N THR A 388 -1.87 6.74 13.59
CA THR A 388 -2.87 7.70 14.09
C THR A 388 -4.11 7.74 13.19
N HIS A 389 -3.89 7.67 11.87
CA HIS A 389 -4.96 7.71 10.86
C HIS A 389 -5.69 6.38 10.67
N ALA A 390 -5.08 5.25 11.07
CA ALA A 390 -5.68 3.94 10.90
C ALA A 390 -7.05 3.82 11.60
N THR A 391 -8.00 3.20 10.91
CA THR A 391 -9.37 2.91 11.33
C THR A 391 -9.56 1.42 11.69
N VAL A 392 -8.79 0.53 11.08
CA VAL A 392 -8.84 -0.92 11.28
C VAL A 392 -8.10 -1.32 12.58
N PRO A 393 -8.69 -2.19 13.44
CA PRO A 393 -8.00 -2.70 14.61
C PRO A 393 -7.00 -3.82 14.28
N ALA A 394 -5.89 -3.88 15.00
CA ALA A 394 -4.98 -5.03 15.02
C ALA A 394 -5.55 -6.14 15.92
N ASP A 395 -4.99 -7.36 15.81
CA ASP A 395 -5.32 -8.44 16.75
C ASP A 395 -4.79 -8.14 18.17
N ASP A 396 -5.27 -8.89 19.17
CA ASP A 396 -4.94 -8.62 20.58
C ASP A 396 -3.42 -8.65 20.87
N GLY A 397 -2.71 -9.60 20.25
CA GLY A 397 -1.28 -9.76 20.43
C GLY A 397 -0.49 -8.59 19.85
N SER A 398 -0.90 -8.14 18.66
CA SER A 398 -0.27 -7.04 17.93
C SER A 398 -0.62 -5.70 18.56
N SER A 399 -1.87 -5.46 18.98
CA SER A 399 -2.26 -4.26 19.74
C SER A 399 -1.50 -4.15 21.06
N ARG A 400 -1.34 -5.25 21.80
CA ARG A 400 -0.49 -5.26 23.00
C ARG A 400 0.96 -4.92 22.68
N ARG A 401 1.51 -5.50 21.61
CA ARG A 401 2.88 -5.20 21.18
C ARG A 401 3.04 -3.73 20.81
N LEU A 402 2.11 -3.14 20.07
CA LEU A 402 2.11 -1.71 19.72
C LEU A 402 2.17 -0.84 20.99
N ALA A 403 1.29 -1.09 21.95
CA ALA A 403 1.24 -0.34 23.21
C ALA A 403 2.51 -0.48 24.05
N GLU A 404 3.05 -1.70 24.19
CA GLU A 404 4.29 -1.95 24.92
C GLU A 404 5.52 -1.34 24.23
N THR A 405 5.56 -1.37 22.89
CA THR A 405 6.62 -0.73 22.10
C THR A 405 6.57 0.78 22.28
N ALA A 406 5.38 1.40 22.23
CA ALA A 406 5.20 2.83 22.50
C ALA A 406 5.78 3.25 23.86
N LEU A 407 5.47 2.50 24.93
CA LEU A 407 6.04 2.77 26.26
C LEU A 407 7.57 2.62 26.30
N THR A 408 8.10 1.61 25.62
CA THR A 408 9.54 1.32 25.59
C THR A 408 10.31 2.40 24.83
N VAL A 409 9.79 2.85 23.68
CA VAL A 409 10.39 3.93 22.90
C VAL A 409 10.22 5.28 23.62
N GLN A 410 9.10 5.54 24.29
CA GLN A 410 8.93 6.75 25.11
C GLN A 410 9.93 6.81 26.26
N GLU A 411 10.19 5.69 26.93
CA GLU A 411 11.23 5.61 27.95
C GLU A 411 12.62 5.91 27.38
N ARG A 412 12.93 5.32 26.22
CA ARG A 412 14.21 5.53 25.54
C ARG A 412 14.39 6.97 25.06
N SER A 413 13.41 7.54 24.37
CA SER A 413 13.48 8.91 23.85
C SER A 413 13.55 9.95 24.96
N SER A 414 12.98 9.65 26.14
CA SER A 414 13.05 10.52 27.32
C SER A 414 14.47 10.73 27.85
N GLU A 415 15.42 9.86 27.53
CA GLU A 415 16.81 9.99 27.97
C GLU A 415 17.52 11.21 27.37
N GLN A 416 17.05 11.71 26.22
CA GLN A 416 17.52 12.96 25.61
C GLN A 416 17.35 14.18 26.54
N TYR A 417 16.40 14.12 27.48
CA TYR A 417 16.04 15.22 28.36
C TYR A 417 16.73 15.17 29.73
N ARG A 418 17.74 14.30 29.95
CA ARG A 418 18.41 14.11 31.25
C ARG A 418 19.76 14.86 31.37
N PRO A 419 19.84 15.96 32.16
CA PRO A 419 21.04 16.78 32.36
C PRO A 419 22.23 16.07 32.96
N ASP A 420 21.97 15.10 33.82
CA ASP A 420 22.98 14.35 34.53
C ASP A 420 23.67 13.29 33.66
N THR A 421 22.98 12.82 32.62
CA THR A 421 23.48 11.79 31.71
C THR A 421 24.36 12.42 30.62
N PHE A 422 23.99 13.61 30.14
CA PHE A 422 24.69 14.27 29.03
C PHE A 422 24.97 15.77 29.32
N PRO A 423 25.85 16.09 30.28
CA PRO A 423 26.09 17.49 30.68
C PRO A 423 26.65 18.39 29.56
N TRP A 424 27.17 17.81 28.47
CA TRP A 424 27.61 18.56 27.29
C TRP A 424 26.50 18.86 26.28
N VAL A 425 25.39 18.11 26.27
CA VAL A 425 24.25 18.36 25.37
C VAL A 425 23.53 19.66 25.74
N PHE A 426 23.62 20.11 27.00
CA PHE A 426 23.01 21.37 27.45
C PHE A 426 23.83 22.62 27.10
N ASP A 427 25.00 22.44 26.47
CA ASP A 427 25.69 23.51 25.72
C ASP A 427 25.26 23.52 24.23
N SER A 428 24.60 22.46 23.75
CA SER A 428 23.98 22.38 22.42
C SER A 428 22.61 23.08 22.42
N ALA A 429 22.18 23.57 21.24
CA ALA A 429 20.94 24.32 21.13
C ALA A 429 19.72 23.41 21.40
N PRO A 430 18.63 23.92 22.03
CA PRO A 430 17.36 23.20 22.17
C PRO A 430 16.84 22.59 20.86
N ASP A 431 17.26 23.16 19.72
CA ASP A 431 16.91 22.75 18.36
C ASP A 431 17.42 21.34 17.97
N ASP A 432 18.27 20.70 18.78
CA ASP A 432 18.80 19.36 18.49
C ASP A 432 17.91 18.21 19.01
N ILE A 433 16.87 18.49 19.79
CA ILE A 433 15.98 17.45 20.35
C ILE A 433 14.88 17.09 19.35
N VAL A 434 14.69 15.79 19.11
CA VAL A 434 13.54 15.26 18.35
C VAL A 434 12.48 14.76 19.34
N GLU A 435 11.29 15.35 19.28
CA GLU A 435 10.14 14.95 20.07
C GLU A 435 9.62 13.58 19.62
N ASN A 436 9.15 12.74 20.56
CA ASN A 436 8.61 11.42 20.24
C ASN A 436 7.08 11.50 20.10
N THR A 437 6.60 11.79 18.89
CA THR A 437 5.17 11.76 18.55
C THR A 437 4.74 10.36 18.11
N GLY A 438 5.66 9.54 17.62
CA GLY A 438 5.36 8.20 17.10
C GLY A 438 4.75 7.26 18.14
N SER A 439 5.12 7.41 19.41
CA SER A 439 4.57 6.57 20.49
C SER A 439 3.10 6.88 20.76
N GLY A 440 2.67 8.13 20.58
CA GLY A 440 1.26 8.50 20.59
C GLY A 440 0.49 7.81 19.46
N GLY A 441 1.05 7.82 18.25
CA GLY A 441 0.44 7.13 17.10
C GLY A 441 0.32 5.61 17.26
N LEU A 442 1.34 4.94 17.82
CA LEU A 442 1.25 3.51 18.16
C LEU A 442 0.18 3.21 19.21
N LEU A 443 0.02 4.08 20.22
CA LEU A 443 -1.03 3.95 21.22
C LEU A 443 -2.42 4.17 20.61
N SER A 444 -2.59 5.17 19.74
CA SER A 444 -3.84 5.40 18.99
C SER A 444 -4.20 4.16 18.15
N GLY A 445 -3.25 3.60 17.42
CA GLY A 445 -3.41 2.35 16.66
C GLY A 445 -3.78 1.16 17.55
N ALA A 446 -3.05 0.95 18.65
CA ALA A 446 -3.35 -0.11 19.63
C ALA A 446 -4.77 0.04 20.22
N GLY A 447 -5.19 1.28 20.49
CA GLY A 447 -6.47 1.63 21.06
C GLY A 447 -7.66 1.29 20.17
N ARG A 448 -7.44 1.08 18.87
CA ARG A 448 -8.50 0.62 17.94
C ARG A 448 -9.07 -0.74 18.36
N ASN A 449 -8.26 -1.59 18.98
CA ASN A 449 -8.73 -2.79 19.67
C ASN A 449 -9.13 -2.42 21.12
N GLN A 450 -10.40 -2.04 21.30
CA GLN A 450 -10.93 -1.56 22.60
C GLN A 450 -10.80 -2.60 23.72
N ASP A 451 -10.96 -3.88 23.41
CA ASP A 451 -10.90 -4.95 24.39
C ASP A 451 -9.47 -5.11 24.93
N THR A 452 -8.47 -5.12 24.04
CA THR A 452 -7.07 -5.14 24.43
C THR A 452 -6.67 -3.85 25.18
N ALA A 453 -7.13 -2.68 24.74
CA ALA A 453 -6.88 -1.44 25.45
C ALA A 453 -7.50 -1.46 26.86
N ASN A 454 -8.71 -1.99 27.01
CA ASN A 454 -9.36 -2.17 28.30
C ASN A 454 -8.58 -3.10 29.24
N ASP A 455 -8.14 -4.24 28.71
CA ASP A 455 -7.36 -5.23 29.44
C ASP A 455 -6.03 -4.62 29.94
N LEU A 456 -5.32 -3.88 29.09
CA LEU A 456 -4.06 -3.21 29.43
C LEU A 456 -4.25 -2.10 30.46
N LEU A 457 -5.29 -1.26 30.32
CA LEU A 457 -5.58 -0.21 31.30
C LEU A 457 -6.12 -0.75 32.62
N SER A 458 -6.58 -2.00 32.66
CA SER A 458 -6.94 -2.68 33.91
C SER A 458 -5.71 -3.25 34.64
N ASP A 459 -4.56 -3.35 33.97
CA ASP A 459 -3.28 -3.72 34.56
C ASP A 459 -2.62 -2.48 35.20
N SER A 460 -2.44 -2.52 36.51
CA SER A 460 -1.85 -1.41 37.27
C SER A 460 -0.41 -1.13 36.86
N ASP A 461 0.37 -2.14 36.52
CA ASP A 461 1.79 -1.96 36.16
C ASP A 461 1.91 -1.29 34.78
N PHE A 462 1.03 -1.66 33.84
CA PHE A 462 0.95 -0.99 32.54
C PHE A 462 0.51 0.47 32.70
N THR A 463 -0.57 0.70 33.46
CA THR A 463 -1.17 2.02 33.63
C THR A 463 -0.26 2.99 34.39
N ASP A 464 0.42 2.50 35.44
CA ASP A 464 1.47 3.24 36.15
C ASP A 464 2.61 3.66 35.20
N ARG A 465 3.06 2.75 34.34
CA ARG A 465 4.07 3.06 33.31
C ARG A 465 3.58 4.02 32.24
N LEU A 466 2.30 4.00 31.87
CA LEU A 466 1.71 4.90 30.87
C LEU A 466 1.62 6.33 31.39
N LEU A 467 1.06 6.51 32.60
CA LEU A 467 0.80 7.83 33.17
C LEU A 467 1.99 8.39 33.96
N GLY A 468 2.92 7.54 34.41
CA GLY A 468 4.19 7.95 35.01
C GLY A 468 5.22 8.50 34.02
N ARG A 469 4.83 8.72 32.76
CA ARG A 469 5.66 9.30 31.70
C ARG A 469 5.09 10.63 31.27
N GLN A 470 5.98 11.54 30.94
CA GLN A 470 5.63 12.77 30.25
C GLN A 470 5.68 12.48 28.75
N TRP A 471 4.70 12.99 28.01
CA TRP A 471 4.53 12.76 26.58
C TRP A 471 4.84 14.08 25.85
N GLY A 472 5.45 14.00 24.66
CA GLY A 472 5.59 15.20 23.84
C GLY A 472 4.21 15.70 23.41
N ASP A 473 3.47 14.80 22.79
CA ASP A 473 2.06 14.94 22.45
C ASP A 473 1.23 13.86 23.17
N SER A 474 0.24 14.29 23.95
CA SER A 474 -0.64 13.42 24.73
C SER A 474 -1.87 12.90 23.97
N ALA A 475 -2.13 13.37 22.74
CA ALA A 475 -3.35 13.04 22.00
C ALA A 475 -3.52 11.54 21.78
N GLY A 476 -2.46 10.83 21.41
CA GLY A 476 -2.50 9.37 21.24
C GLY A 476 -2.72 8.59 22.53
N VAL A 477 -2.18 9.08 23.65
CA VAL A 477 -2.42 8.51 24.99
C VAL A 477 -3.88 8.74 25.40
N ALA A 478 -4.39 9.94 25.15
CA ALA A 478 -5.77 10.32 25.43
C ALA A 478 -6.75 9.45 24.64
N ASP A 479 -6.49 9.21 23.35
CA ASP A 479 -7.30 8.32 22.50
C ASP A 479 -7.27 6.87 23.03
N PHE A 480 -6.09 6.33 23.36
CA PHE A 480 -5.96 5.00 23.95
C PHE A 480 -6.73 4.86 25.27
N VAL A 481 -6.58 5.81 26.19
CA VAL A 481 -7.31 5.85 27.46
C VAL A 481 -8.80 5.98 27.23
N GLY A 482 -9.23 6.87 26.33
CA GLY A 482 -10.63 7.09 25.98
C GLY A 482 -11.29 5.80 25.47
N ARG A 483 -10.64 5.10 24.53
CA ARG A 483 -11.14 3.84 23.95
C ARG A 483 -11.14 2.68 24.94
N GLY A 484 -10.09 2.53 25.74
CA GLY A 484 -9.99 1.43 26.71
C GLY A 484 -10.86 1.61 27.96
N THR A 485 -11.28 2.85 28.28
CA THR A 485 -12.15 3.12 29.45
C THR A 485 -13.61 3.32 29.10
N THR A 486 -13.94 3.47 27.81
CA THR A 486 -15.32 3.68 27.36
C THR A 486 -15.70 2.68 26.27
N HIS A 487 -16.71 1.86 26.53
CA HIS A 487 -17.36 1.08 25.49
C HIS A 487 -18.50 1.90 24.91
N ARG A 488 -18.55 2.06 23.60
CA ARG A 488 -19.71 2.64 22.92
C ARG A 488 -20.45 1.52 22.19
N PRO A 489 -21.34 0.77 22.88
CA PRO A 489 -22.13 -0.23 22.18
C PRO A 489 -23.00 0.49 21.13
N PRO A 490 -23.15 -0.08 19.92
CA PRO A 490 -23.81 0.59 18.79
C PRO A 490 -25.26 1.03 19.08
N GLU A 491 -25.89 0.43 20.08
CA GLU A 491 -27.30 0.67 20.45
C GLU A 491 -27.51 1.77 21.50
N LEU A 492 -26.45 2.26 22.15
CA LEU A 492 -26.56 3.27 23.21
C LEU A 492 -25.79 4.54 22.87
N ASP A 493 -26.50 5.67 22.81
CA ASP A 493 -25.88 7.00 22.67
C ASP A 493 -24.93 7.33 23.83
N ASN A 494 -25.15 6.71 25.00
CA ASN A 494 -24.32 6.88 26.20
C ASN A 494 -23.35 5.69 26.32
N GLY A 495 -22.05 5.95 26.16
CA GLY A 495 -21.02 4.93 26.38
C GLY A 495 -21.05 4.36 27.80
N VAL A 496 -20.79 3.06 27.93
CA VAL A 496 -20.63 2.37 29.21
C VAL A 496 -19.17 2.50 29.65
N VAL A 497 -18.95 3.01 30.86
CA VAL A 497 -17.59 3.15 31.41
C VAL A 497 -17.14 1.82 32.01
N TYR A 498 -15.95 1.36 31.64
CA TYR A 498 -15.34 0.16 32.20
C TYR A 498 -14.74 0.47 33.57
N GLY A 499 -15.42 0.03 34.64
CA GLY A 499 -15.04 0.31 36.03
C GLY A 499 -13.56 0.01 36.34
N PRO A 500 -13.03 -1.21 36.08
CA PRO A 500 -11.66 -1.56 36.44
C PRO A 500 -10.60 -0.69 35.75
N ALA A 501 -10.66 -0.55 34.42
CA ALA A 501 -9.73 0.29 33.66
C ALA A 501 -9.80 1.76 34.07
N ARG A 502 -11.03 2.30 34.25
CA ARG A 502 -11.23 3.67 34.74
C ARG A 502 -10.59 3.87 36.11
N ASP A 503 -10.86 2.98 37.06
CA ASP A 503 -10.37 3.11 38.43
C ASP A 503 -8.84 3.05 38.48
N ALA A 504 -8.22 2.16 37.69
CA ALA A 504 -6.77 2.06 37.57
C ALA A 504 -6.14 3.32 36.93
N VAL A 505 -6.75 3.83 35.85
CA VAL A 505 -6.32 5.07 35.18
C VAL A 505 -6.39 6.27 36.13
N LEU A 506 -7.50 6.43 36.86
CA LEU A 506 -7.64 7.55 37.81
C LEU A 506 -6.67 7.43 38.99
N ALA A 507 -6.46 6.23 39.52
CA ALA A 507 -5.50 6.01 40.59
C ALA A 507 -4.06 6.37 40.15
N ALA A 508 -3.63 5.89 38.98
CA ALA A 508 -2.31 6.21 38.44
C ALA A 508 -2.19 7.69 38.03
N ALA A 509 -3.25 8.32 37.53
CA ALA A 509 -3.24 9.76 37.23
C ALA A 509 -3.04 10.61 38.48
N ASP A 510 -3.64 10.22 39.60
CA ASP A 510 -3.48 10.91 40.88
C ASP A 510 -2.08 10.69 41.47
N ASP A 511 -1.47 9.52 41.26
CA ASP A 511 -0.08 9.23 41.68
C ASP A 511 0.97 9.96 40.80
N HIS A 512 0.63 10.33 39.57
CA HIS A 512 1.51 10.97 38.58
C HIS A 512 1.00 12.35 38.10
N GLU A 513 0.48 13.16 39.02
CA GLU A 513 -0.15 14.46 38.72
C GLU A 513 0.76 15.38 37.88
N ASP A 514 2.05 15.45 38.20
CA ASP A 514 3.01 16.30 37.49
C ASP A 514 3.25 15.86 36.04
N GLN A 515 3.35 14.55 35.81
CA GLN A 515 3.53 13.98 34.47
C GLN A 515 2.28 14.20 33.64
N VAL A 516 1.10 13.92 34.19
CA VAL A 516 -0.20 14.14 33.53
C VAL A 516 -0.43 15.62 33.22
N ALA A 517 -0.04 16.52 34.13
CA ALA A 517 -0.14 17.96 33.90
C ALA A 517 0.88 18.50 32.89
N GLY A 518 1.84 17.68 32.45
CA GLY A 518 2.91 18.09 31.58
C GLY A 518 3.91 19.03 32.27
N SER A 519 4.00 19.01 33.60
CA SER A 519 4.93 19.82 34.40
C SER A 519 6.17 19.06 34.88
N GLY A 520 6.41 17.87 34.34
CA GLY A 520 7.62 17.08 34.59
C GLY A 520 8.89 17.67 33.95
N HIS A 521 9.98 16.92 34.04
CA HIS A 521 11.31 17.39 33.62
C HIS A 521 11.44 17.72 32.13
N GLN A 522 10.69 17.05 31.24
CA GLN A 522 10.73 17.37 29.81
C GLN A 522 10.19 18.78 29.52
N ALA A 523 9.30 19.31 30.36
CA ALA A 523 8.76 20.67 30.21
C ALA A 523 9.83 21.76 30.35
N GLU A 524 10.97 21.45 30.96
CA GLU A 524 12.10 22.37 31.07
C GLU A 524 12.86 22.53 29.75
N TYR A 525 12.71 21.58 28.82
CA TYR A 525 13.58 21.42 27.66
C TYR A 525 12.86 21.18 26.32
N GLY A 526 11.56 20.88 26.33
CA GLY A 526 10.80 20.54 25.14
C GLY A 526 9.37 21.07 25.14
N HIS A 527 8.70 20.87 24.01
CA HIS A 527 7.26 21.05 23.90
C HIS A 527 6.56 19.85 24.55
N VAL A 528 5.59 20.15 25.41
CA VAL A 528 4.78 19.15 26.12
C VAL A 528 3.34 19.61 25.94
N ASP A 529 2.55 18.86 25.20
CA ASP A 529 1.15 19.15 24.89
C ASP A 529 0.22 18.11 25.53
N HIS A 530 -0.32 18.47 26.69
CA HIS A 530 -1.13 17.60 27.55
C HIS A 530 -2.64 17.95 27.71
N PRO A 531 -3.29 18.84 26.92
CA PRO A 531 -4.70 19.16 27.12
C PRO A 531 -5.64 17.98 26.86
N GLU A 532 -5.39 17.16 25.85
CA GLU A 532 -6.26 16.04 25.47
C GLU A 532 -6.32 14.98 26.58
N LEU A 533 -5.16 14.60 27.13
CA LEU A 533 -5.10 13.63 28.22
C LEU A 533 -5.83 14.16 29.46
N ARG A 534 -5.66 15.45 29.79
CA ARG A 534 -6.37 16.07 30.92
C ARG A 534 -7.88 16.10 30.70
N ASP A 535 -8.33 16.46 29.50
CA ASP A 535 -9.74 16.51 29.16
C ASP A 535 -10.40 15.11 29.26
N VAL A 536 -9.70 14.06 28.80
CA VAL A 536 -10.18 12.68 28.95
C VAL A 536 -10.26 12.27 30.43
N LEU A 537 -9.24 12.57 31.23
CA LEU A 537 -9.22 12.23 32.66
C LEU A 537 -10.30 12.97 33.46
N ASP A 538 -10.52 14.26 33.18
CA ASP A 538 -11.60 15.04 33.81
C ASP A 538 -12.97 14.51 33.40
N GLY A 539 -13.15 14.12 32.13
CA GLY A 539 -14.34 13.43 31.65
C GLY A 539 -14.59 12.08 32.35
N LEU A 540 -13.54 11.36 32.74
CA LEU A 540 -13.65 10.12 33.53
C LEU A 540 -13.96 10.37 35.01
N ARG A 541 -13.55 11.51 35.58
CA ARG A 541 -13.90 11.92 36.95
C ARG A 541 -15.36 12.33 37.06
N ASP A 542 -15.91 12.97 36.03
CA ASP A 542 -17.29 13.48 36.02
C ASP A 542 -18.37 12.40 35.85
N ARG A 543 -18.02 11.22 35.32
CA ARG A 543 -18.92 10.08 35.10
C ARG A 543 -19.00 9.15 36.30
#